data_AF-A0A357IKZ4-F1
#
_entry.id   AF-A0A357IKZ4-F1
#
_cell.length_a   1.000
_cell.length_b   1.000
_cell.length_c   1.000
_cell.angle_alpha   90.00
_cell.angle_beta   90.00
_cell.angle_gamma   90.00
#
_symmetry.space_group_name_H-M   'P 1'
#
loop_
_entity.id
_entity.type
_entity.pdbx_description
1 polymer ?
#
loop_
_entity_poly.entity_id
_entity_poly.type
_entity_poly.pdbx_seq_one_letter_code
_entity_poly.pdbx_strand_id
1 'polypeptide(L)'
;MVKELEIDTTRLKKLVDQTLSASQVSGKSLRLAHYNLGIELSRLISQHELKEKSELNVLVKMRSGLCLGLGIADGLEHIGHIVHLVFEIDQILKMNHNKKIKTIIVDGVINTGNTILKDIRLLNGYDIIVATNVISKRSIDLFESNVVYATRISEHFYVGSNVKTIDNNKGPDTSERLFNNDFFN
;
A
#
# COMPACT_ATOMS: atom_id res chain seq x y z
N MET A 1 6.29 7.11 12.04
CA MET A 1 6.93 5.83 12.45
C MET A 1 6.63 4.76 11.41
N VAL A 2 7.64 4.04 10.89
CA VAL A 2 7.45 2.96 9.91
C VAL A 2 7.54 1.60 10.60
N LYS A 3 6.58 0.71 10.32
CA LYS A 3 6.53 -0.68 10.76
C LYS A 3 6.59 -1.57 9.53
N GLU A 4 7.67 -2.33 9.41
CA GLU A 4 7.90 -3.26 8.31
C GLU A 4 7.34 -4.65 8.68
N LEU A 5 6.82 -5.37 7.69
CA LEU A 5 6.40 -6.75 7.86
C LEU A 5 7.61 -7.64 8.18
N GLU A 6 7.53 -8.42 9.25
CA GLU A 6 8.56 -9.41 9.56
C GLU A 6 8.49 -10.56 8.55
N ILE A 7 9.59 -10.83 7.85
CA ILE A 7 9.69 -11.88 6.83
C ILE A 7 10.31 -13.14 7.46
N ASP A 8 9.48 -13.89 8.17
CA ASP A 8 9.87 -15.04 8.99
C ASP A 8 9.61 -16.40 8.31
N THR A 9 8.83 -16.42 7.22
CA THR A 9 8.49 -17.66 6.49
C THR A 9 8.95 -17.63 5.03
N THR A 10 9.27 -18.81 4.50
CA THR A 10 9.58 -19.02 3.08
C THR A 10 8.47 -18.52 2.16
N ARG A 11 7.20 -18.65 2.60
CA ARG A 11 6.04 -18.14 1.86
C ARG A 11 6.08 -16.62 1.75
N LEU A 12 6.23 -15.90 2.87
CA LEU A 12 6.30 -14.43 2.86
C LEU A 12 7.49 -13.93 2.05
N LYS A 13 8.65 -14.56 2.23
CA LYS A 13 9.85 -14.24 1.43
C LYS A 13 9.56 -14.36 -0.07
N LYS A 14 8.93 -15.45 -0.50
CA LYS A 14 8.56 -15.65 -1.91
C LYS A 14 7.61 -14.56 -2.42
N LEU A 15 6.62 -14.16 -1.63
CA LEU A 15 5.69 -13.10 -2.02
C LEU A 15 6.42 -11.76 -2.20
N VAL A 16 7.28 -11.39 -1.24
CA VAL A 16 8.09 -10.17 -1.32
C VAL A 16 9.03 -10.21 -2.53
N ASP A 17 9.73 -11.32 -2.74
CA ASP A 17 10.65 -11.53 -3.88
C ASP A 17 9.91 -11.35 -5.22
N GLN A 18 8.68 -11.84 -5.35
CA GLN A 18 7.86 -11.64 -6.56
C GLN A 18 7.58 -10.16 -6.85
N THR A 19 7.52 -9.31 -5.82
CA THR A 19 7.19 -7.88 -5.99
C THR A 19 8.39 -7.04 -6.44
N LEU A 20 9.62 -7.53 -6.26
CA LEU A 20 10.83 -6.87 -6.71
C LEU A 20 10.81 -6.66 -8.23
N SER A 21 11.28 -5.51 -8.72
CA SER A 21 11.36 -5.25 -10.16
C SER A 21 12.28 -6.23 -10.88
N ALA A 22 13.34 -6.70 -10.21
CA ALA A 22 14.27 -7.69 -10.74
C ALA A 22 13.63 -9.09 -10.94
N SER A 23 12.47 -9.37 -10.35
CA SER A 23 11.81 -10.68 -10.46
C SER A 23 11.23 -10.93 -11.85
N GLN A 24 10.99 -9.86 -12.64
CA GLN A 24 10.28 -9.91 -13.92
C GLN A 24 8.86 -10.53 -13.84
N VAL A 25 8.32 -10.69 -12.64
CA VAL A 25 6.95 -11.17 -12.43
C VAL A 25 5.97 -10.04 -12.72
N SER A 26 4.92 -10.35 -13.47
CA SER A 26 3.86 -9.42 -13.89
C SER A 26 2.48 -10.08 -13.86
N GLY A 27 1.44 -9.31 -14.19
CA GLY A 27 0.08 -9.79 -14.38
C GLY A 27 -0.49 -10.50 -13.14
N LYS A 28 -1.18 -11.63 -13.37
CA LYS A 28 -1.90 -12.38 -12.32
C LYS A 28 -1.00 -12.71 -11.13
N SER A 29 0.21 -13.20 -11.38
CA SER A 29 1.14 -13.62 -10.32
C SER A 29 1.55 -12.44 -9.44
N LEU A 30 1.84 -11.28 -10.04
CA LEU A 30 2.18 -10.09 -9.26
C LEU A 30 0.97 -9.55 -8.49
N ARG A 31 -0.22 -9.54 -9.10
CA ARG A 31 -1.47 -9.13 -8.42
C ARG A 31 -1.76 -10.01 -7.20
N LEU A 32 -1.60 -11.32 -7.33
CA LEU A 32 -1.76 -12.26 -6.21
C LEU A 32 -0.71 -12.05 -5.12
N ALA A 33 0.54 -11.72 -5.48
CA ALA A 33 1.56 -11.39 -4.50
C ALA A 33 1.17 -10.14 -3.69
N HIS A 34 0.75 -9.07 -4.37
CA HIS A 34 0.30 -7.84 -3.70
C HIS A 34 -0.92 -8.08 -2.81
N TYR A 35 -1.91 -8.85 -3.29
CA TYR A 35 -3.09 -9.18 -2.51
C TYR A 35 -2.76 -9.98 -1.25
N ASN A 36 -1.98 -11.05 -1.39
CA ASN A 36 -1.59 -11.87 -0.24
C ASN A 36 -0.76 -11.08 0.77
N LEU A 37 0.14 -10.22 0.32
CA LEU A 37 0.88 -9.33 1.21
C LEU A 37 -0.03 -8.30 1.91
N GLY A 38 -1.09 -7.85 1.24
CA GLY A 38 -2.13 -7.00 1.84
C GLY A 38 -2.83 -7.68 3.02
N ILE A 39 -3.15 -8.97 2.88
CA ILE A 39 -3.71 -9.77 3.99
C ILE A 39 -2.73 -9.80 5.18
N GLU A 40 -1.44 -9.98 4.94
CA GLU A 40 -0.45 -10.04 6.02
C GLU A 40 -0.28 -8.68 6.70
N LEU A 41 -0.26 -7.59 5.93
CA LEU A 41 -0.26 -6.24 6.49
C LEU A 41 -1.53 -5.96 7.30
N SER A 42 -2.70 -6.46 6.90
CA SER A 42 -3.94 -6.28 7.66
C SER A 42 -3.83 -6.85 9.08
N ARG A 43 -3.17 -8.01 9.24
CA ARG A 43 -2.96 -8.64 10.55
C ARG A 43 -2.04 -7.79 11.41
N LEU A 44 -0.94 -7.30 10.83
CA LEU A 44 0.01 -6.44 11.52
C LEU A 44 -0.63 -5.10 11.95
N ILE A 45 -1.43 -4.49 11.07
CA ILE A 45 -2.20 -3.28 11.37
C ILE A 45 -3.19 -3.55 12.50
N SER A 46 -3.98 -4.64 12.39
CA SER A 46 -4.98 -4.99 13.40
C SER A 46 -4.35 -5.17 14.78
N GLN A 47 -3.26 -5.96 14.88
CA GLN A 47 -2.55 -6.22 16.13
C GLN A 47 -2.05 -4.96 16.85
N HIS A 48 -1.61 -3.96 16.09
CA HIS A 48 -0.98 -2.77 16.66
C HIS A 48 -1.93 -1.59 16.86
N GLU A 49 -2.89 -1.44 15.96
CA GLU A 49 -3.69 -0.21 15.84
C GLU A 49 -5.16 -0.42 16.22
N LEU A 50 -5.65 -1.67 16.21
CA LEU A 50 -7.07 -1.99 16.33
C LEU A 50 -7.31 -2.92 17.52
N LYS A 51 -7.71 -2.36 18.66
CA LYS A 51 -7.98 -3.14 19.89
C LYS A 51 -9.38 -3.77 19.92
N GLU A 52 -10.33 -3.18 19.21
CA GLU A 52 -11.72 -3.62 19.16
C GLU A 52 -12.23 -3.66 17.71
N LYS A 53 -13.33 -4.39 17.49
CA LYS A 53 -14.03 -4.36 16.21
C LYS A 53 -14.42 -2.92 15.91
N SER A 54 -13.97 -2.46 14.75
CA SER A 54 -13.99 -1.06 14.36
C SER A 54 -14.49 -0.94 12.93
N GLU A 55 -15.12 0.18 12.64
CA GLU A 55 -15.42 0.61 11.29
C GLU A 55 -14.22 1.39 10.75
N LEU A 56 -13.82 1.12 9.50
CA LEU A 56 -12.59 1.63 8.89
C LEU A 56 -12.85 2.06 7.44
N ASN A 57 -12.13 3.09 6.98
CA ASN A 57 -12.01 3.36 5.55
C ASN A 57 -10.69 2.78 5.03
N VAL A 58 -10.73 2.11 3.89
CA VAL A 58 -9.53 1.73 3.13
C VAL A 58 -9.53 2.54 1.83
N LEU A 59 -8.75 3.63 1.82
CA LEU A 59 -8.58 4.51 0.66
C LEU A 59 -7.49 3.96 -0.26
N VAL A 60 -7.89 3.37 -1.38
CA VAL A 60 -6.99 2.75 -2.34
C VAL A 60 -6.55 3.75 -3.39
N LYS A 61 -5.25 4.02 -3.45
CA LYS A 61 -4.64 4.83 -4.51
C LYS A 61 -4.51 4.01 -5.79
N MET A 62 -5.35 4.34 -6.75
CA MET A 62 -5.36 3.67 -8.04
C MET A 62 -4.15 4.07 -8.90
N ARG A 63 -3.56 3.16 -9.68
CA ARG A 63 -3.91 1.73 -9.81
C ARG A 63 -3.00 0.79 -9.00
N SER A 64 -1.80 1.24 -8.67
CA SER A 64 -0.77 0.47 -7.94
C SER A 64 -1.25 -0.09 -6.61
N GLY A 65 -2.10 0.65 -5.90
CA GLY A 65 -2.66 0.26 -4.60
C GLY A 65 -3.74 -0.82 -4.69
N LEU A 66 -4.33 -1.10 -5.86
CA LEU A 66 -5.57 -1.88 -5.97
C LEU A 66 -5.48 -3.25 -5.30
N CYS A 67 -4.57 -4.11 -5.76
CA CYS A 67 -4.50 -5.48 -5.25
C CYS A 67 -4.08 -5.53 -3.78
N LEU A 68 -3.19 -4.64 -3.36
CA LEU A 68 -2.77 -4.53 -1.96
C LEU A 68 -3.94 -4.09 -1.07
N GLY A 69 -4.67 -3.06 -1.48
CA GLY A 69 -5.82 -2.51 -0.76
C GLY A 69 -6.96 -3.50 -0.61
N LEU A 70 -7.24 -4.29 -1.65
CA LEU A 70 -8.20 -5.40 -1.57
C LEU A 70 -7.76 -6.45 -0.54
N GLY A 71 -6.49 -6.84 -0.55
CA GLY A 71 -5.97 -7.79 0.43
C GLY A 71 -6.05 -7.25 1.86
N ILE A 72 -5.80 -5.95 2.06
CA ILE A 72 -5.95 -5.30 3.37
C ILE A 72 -7.42 -5.30 3.80
N ALA A 73 -8.34 -4.91 2.92
CA ALA A 73 -9.76 -4.85 3.22
C ALA A 73 -10.30 -6.24 3.61
N ASP A 74 -10.11 -7.24 2.75
CA ASP A 74 -10.58 -8.61 2.99
C ASP A 74 -9.97 -9.20 4.27
N GLY A 75 -8.69 -8.90 4.54
CA GLY A 75 -7.99 -9.35 5.74
C GLY A 75 -8.55 -8.72 7.03
N LEU A 76 -8.88 -7.43 7.00
CA LEU A 76 -9.52 -6.74 8.12
C LEU A 76 -10.95 -7.24 8.35
N GLU A 77 -11.73 -7.45 7.28
CA GLU A 77 -13.08 -8.01 7.36
C GLU A 77 -13.07 -9.44 7.92
N HIS A 78 -12.10 -10.26 7.51
CA HIS A 78 -11.91 -11.61 8.05
C HIS A 78 -11.66 -11.62 9.56
N ILE A 79 -11.01 -10.59 10.11
CA ILE A 79 -10.78 -10.41 11.56
C ILE A 79 -12.04 -9.84 12.26
N GLY A 80 -13.04 -9.41 11.50
CA GLY A 80 -14.34 -8.95 12.00
C GLY A 80 -14.50 -7.43 12.08
N HIS A 81 -13.66 -6.66 11.38
CA HIS A 81 -13.85 -5.23 11.19
C HIS A 81 -14.89 -4.96 10.07
N ILE A 82 -15.48 -3.77 10.08
CA ILE A 82 -16.31 -3.28 8.97
C ILE A 82 -15.44 -2.37 8.12
N VAL A 83 -15.31 -2.67 6.83
CA VAL A 83 -14.44 -1.91 5.92
C VAL A 83 -15.25 -1.22 4.83
N HIS A 84 -15.08 0.10 4.73
CA HIS A 84 -15.49 0.87 3.57
C HIS A 84 -14.33 0.95 2.60
N LEU A 85 -14.43 0.20 1.50
CA LEU A 85 -13.45 0.28 0.42
C LEU A 85 -13.71 1.52 -0.44
N VAL A 86 -12.74 2.45 -0.47
CA VAL A 86 -12.88 3.75 -1.12
C VAL A 86 -11.76 3.96 -2.13
N PHE A 87 -12.09 4.58 -3.27
CA PHE A 87 -11.11 4.90 -4.32
C PHE A 87 -10.90 6.40 -4.51
N GLU A 88 -11.83 7.22 -4.01
CA GLU A 88 -11.82 8.68 -4.14
C GLU A 88 -11.94 9.34 -2.77
N ILE A 89 -11.05 10.27 -2.46
CA ILE A 89 -10.97 10.92 -1.14
C ILE A 89 -12.25 11.69 -0.79
N ASP A 90 -12.93 12.25 -1.78
CA ASP A 90 -14.19 12.97 -1.61
C ASP A 90 -15.30 12.10 -1.03
N GLN A 91 -15.26 10.78 -1.24
CA GLN A 91 -16.21 9.86 -0.63
C GLN A 91 -16.01 9.81 0.89
N ILE A 92 -14.76 9.81 1.37
CA ILE A 92 -14.46 9.83 2.82
C ILE A 92 -14.95 11.13 3.45
N LEU A 93 -14.71 12.27 2.80
CA LEU A 93 -15.16 13.58 3.27
C LEU A 93 -16.69 13.66 3.38
N LYS A 94 -17.42 12.97 2.50
CA LYS A 94 -18.89 12.90 2.52
C LYS A 94 -19.42 11.90 3.54
N MET A 95 -18.78 10.73 3.71
CA MET A 95 -19.27 9.67 4.61
C MET A 95 -18.94 9.95 6.08
N ASN A 96 -17.80 10.56 6.35
CA ASN A 96 -17.24 10.65 7.70
C ASN A 96 -17.30 12.09 8.24
N HIS A 97 -18.52 12.65 8.33
CA HIS A 97 -18.77 14.01 8.82
C HIS A 97 -18.18 14.28 10.23
N ASN A 98 -18.06 13.24 11.06
CA ASN A 98 -17.55 13.33 12.43
C ASN A 98 -16.07 12.95 12.59
N LYS A 99 -15.35 12.61 11.51
CA LYS A 99 -13.91 12.26 11.49
C LYS A 99 -13.48 11.12 12.42
N LYS A 100 -14.42 10.30 12.91
CA LYS A 100 -14.13 9.23 13.89
C LYS A 100 -13.66 7.92 13.25
N ILE A 101 -14.02 7.69 12.00
CA ILE A 101 -13.63 6.47 11.28
C ILE A 101 -12.18 6.60 10.84
N LYS A 102 -11.32 5.71 11.38
CA LYS A 102 -9.90 5.62 11.02
C LYS A 102 -9.76 5.27 9.54
N THR A 103 -8.83 5.92 8.87
CA THR A 103 -8.61 5.78 7.43
C THR A 103 -7.23 5.20 7.15
N ILE A 104 -7.18 4.12 6.37
CA ILE A 104 -5.96 3.50 5.89
C ILE A 104 -5.78 3.91 4.43
N ILE A 105 -4.77 4.74 4.13
CA ILE A 105 -4.43 5.12 2.76
C ILE A 105 -3.45 4.09 2.20
N VAL A 106 -3.80 3.47 1.08
CA VAL A 106 -3.06 2.34 0.51
C VAL A 106 -2.50 2.70 -0.86
N ASP A 107 -1.18 2.57 -1.04
CA ASP A 107 -0.52 2.67 -2.35
C ASP A 107 0.44 1.50 -2.55
N GLY A 108 0.57 1.01 -3.78
CA GLY A 108 1.49 -0.08 -4.09
C GLY A 108 2.94 0.31 -3.84
N VAL A 109 3.33 1.56 -4.15
CA VAL A 109 4.71 2.05 -3.96
C VAL A 109 4.71 3.52 -3.56
N ILE A 110 5.33 3.83 -2.43
CA ILE A 110 5.60 5.20 -1.97
C ILE A 110 7.06 5.55 -2.28
N ASN A 111 7.29 6.18 -3.44
CA ASN A 111 8.63 6.64 -3.80
C ASN A 111 8.96 8.02 -3.22
N THR A 112 8.17 9.06 -3.53
CA THR A 112 8.37 10.44 -3.03
C THR A 112 7.45 10.84 -1.88
N GLY A 113 6.40 10.07 -1.60
CA GLY A 113 5.40 10.39 -0.57
C GLY A 113 4.42 11.54 -0.91
N ASN A 114 4.71 12.37 -1.90
CA ASN A 114 3.96 13.60 -2.19
C ASN A 114 2.46 13.40 -2.41
N THR A 115 2.05 12.33 -3.09
CA THR A 115 0.64 12.01 -3.32
C THR A 115 -0.07 11.73 -2.00
N ILE A 116 0.51 10.88 -1.15
CA ILE A 116 -0.06 10.52 0.15
C ILE A 116 -0.09 11.72 1.09
N LEU A 117 0.94 12.57 1.08
CA LEU A 117 0.95 13.81 1.86
C LEU A 117 -0.15 14.80 1.45
N LYS A 118 -0.50 14.87 0.17
CA LYS A 118 -1.64 15.68 -0.29
C LYS A 118 -2.93 15.15 0.31
N ASP A 119 -3.14 13.83 0.29
CA ASP A 119 -4.34 13.20 0.86
C ASP A 119 -4.41 13.40 2.38
N ILE A 120 -3.30 13.24 3.10
CA ILE A 120 -3.22 13.51 4.55
C ILE A 120 -3.61 14.96 4.87
N ARG A 121 -3.14 15.93 4.07
CA ARG A 121 -3.52 17.34 4.26
C ARG A 121 -5.01 17.59 4.01
N LEU A 122 -5.61 16.93 3.02
CA LEU A 122 -7.05 17.01 2.75
C LEU A 122 -7.87 16.38 3.89
N LEU A 123 -7.35 15.31 4.48
CA LEU A 123 -7.93 14.63 5.64
C LEU A 123 -7.37 15.16 6.97
N ASN A 124 -7.09 16.46 7.06
CA ASN A 124 -6.57 17.04 8.29
C ASN A 124 -7.55 16.84 9.48
N GLY A 125 -7.02 16.35 10.59
CA GLY A 125 -7.78 15.99 11.80
C GLY A 125 -8.49 14.63 11.75
N TYR A 126 -8.23 13.81 10.73
CA TYR A 126 -8.64 12.39 10.71
C TYR A 126 -7.53 11.52 11.33
N ASP A 127 -7.91 10.36 11.86
CA ASP A 127 -6.97 9.31 12.26
C ASP A 127 -6.53 8.52 11.03
N ILE A 128 -5.25 8.64 10.66
CA ILE A 128 -4.73 8.13 9.38
C ILE A 128 -3.54 7.19 9.60
N ILE A 129 -3.66 6.02 8.98
CA ILE A 129 -2.57 5.07 8.74
C ILE A 129 -2.24 5.09 7.25
N VAL A 130 -0.97 4.89 6.92
CA VAL A 130 -0.53 4.64 5.55
C VAL A 130 -0.10 3.19 5.42
N ALA A 131 -0.48 2.51 4.35
CA ALA A 131 -0.03 1.16 4.04
C ALA A 131 0.53 1.07 2.62
N THR A 132 1.65 0.37 2.46
CA THR A 132 2.26 0.19 1.14
C THR A 132 2.99 -1.13 1.01
N ASN A 133 3.22 -1.57 -0.22
CA ASN A 133 4.12 -2.68 -0.45
C ASN A 133 5.57 -2.20 -0.29
N VAL A 134 5.90 -1.03 -0.87
CA VAL A 134 7.28 -0.54 -0.87
C VAL A 134 7.31 0.94 -0.53
N ILE A 135 8.09 1.32 0.48
CA ILE A 135 8.43 2.73 0.73
C ILE A 135 9.91 2.96 0.50
N SER A 136 10.27 4.06 -0.16
CA SER A 136 11.66 4.50 -0.24
C SER A 136 12.12 5.02 1.12
N LYS A 137 13.32 4.62 1.56
CA LYS A 137 13.92 5.11 2.81
C LYS A 137 13.98 6.64 2.89
N ARG A 138 14.19 7.32 1.75
CA ARG A 138 14.23 8.79 1.66
C ARG A 138 12.91 9.49 1.95
N SER A 139 11.80 8.75 1.87
CA SER A 139 10.46 9.28 2.08
C SER A 139 9.90 8.96 3.45
N ILE A 140 10.66 8.25 4.30
CA ILE A 140 10.20 7.86 5.64
C ILE A 140 9.97 9.09 6.52
N ASP A 141 10.92 10.03 6.53
CA ASP A 141 10.88 11.23 7.38
C ASP A 141 9.71 12.16 7.04
N LEU A 142 9.13 12.03 5.83
CA LEU A 142 7.93 12.76 5.45
C LEU A 142 6.69 12.35 6.26
N PHE A 143 6.69 11.15 6.86
CA PHE A 143 5.57 10.57 7.58
C PHE A 143 5.83 10.46 9.08
N GLU A 144 6.66 11.33 9.66
CA GLU A 144 6.99 11.30 11.10
C GLU A 144 5.72 11.30 11.99
N SER A 145 4.71 12.09 11.61
CA SER A 145 3.44 12.24 12.34
C SER A 145 2.40 11.14 12.05
N ASN A 146 2.70 10.19 11.16
CA ASN A 146 1.80 9.10 10.78
C ASN A 146 2.46 7.74 11.01
N VAL A 147 1.63 6.72 11.24
CA VAL A 147 2.11 5.34 11.22
C VAL A 147 2.06 4.82 9.79
N VAL A 148 3.18 4.29 9.32
CA VAL A 148 3.30 3.68 7.99
C VAL A 148 3.57 2.20 8.15
N TYR A 149 2.75 1.37 7.49
CA TYR A 149 2.95 -0.07 7.38
C TYR A 149 3.48 -0.40 5.99
N ALA A 150 4.61 -1.10 5.93
CA ALA A 150 5.24 -1.47 4.66
C ALA A 150 5.56 -2.96 4.63
N THR A 151 5.45 -3.62 3.47
CA THR A 151 5.97 -4.99 3.35
C THR A 151 7.48 -4.99 3.24
N ARG A 152 8.06 -3.94 2.64
CA ARG A 152 9.50 -3.70 2.65
C ARG A 152 9.89 -2.23 2.57
N ILE A 153 11.07 -1.91 3.11
CA ILE A 153 11.76 -0.63 2.88
C ILE A 153 12.76 -0.79 1.73
N SER A 154 12.78 0.16 0.81
CA SER A 154 13.71 0.19 -0.32
C SER A 154 14.81 1.23 -0.08
N GLU A 155 16.07 0.79 -0.10
CA GLU A 155 17.24 1.68 -0.17
C GLU A 155 17.32 2.39 -1.53
N HIS A 156 16.68 1.84 -2.55
CA HIS A 156 16.63 2.41 -3.88
C HIS A 156 15.52 3.45 -4.04
N PHE A 157 15.82 4.50 -4.79
CA PHE A 157 14.90 5.53 -5.24
C PHE A 157 14.78 5.44 -6.76
N TYR A 158 13.61 5.02 -7.25
CA TYR A 158 13.38 4.84 -8.68
C TYR A 158 12.30 5.81 -9.16
N VAL A 159 12.55 6.51 -10.25
CA VAL A 159 11.47 7.19 -10.97
C VAL A 159 10.79 6.12 -11.82
N GLY A 160 9.51 5.84 -11.55
CA GLY A 160 8.73 4.91 -12.36
C GLY A 160 8.74 5.35 -13.82
N SER A 161 9.00 4.41 -14.72
CA SER A 161 9.01 4.69 -16.16
C SER A 161 8.78 3.40 -16.93
N ASN A 162 8.34 3.53 -18.18
CA ASN A 162 8.08 2.42 -19.08
C ASN A 162 9.38 1.76 -19.58
N VAL A 163 10.05 1.00 -18.70
CA VAL A 163 11.29 0.27 -18.95
C VAL A 163 11.21 -1.15 -18.39
N LYS A 164 11.72 -2.14 -19.13
CA LYS A 164 11.65 -3.58 -18.74
C LYS A 164 12.62 -3.96 -17.61
N THR A 165 13.71 -3.22 -17.45
CA THR A 165 14.75 -3.47 -16.45
C THR A 165 15.14 -2.17 -15.76
N ILE A 166 15.76 -2.27 -14.58
CA ILE A 166 16.33 -1.10 -13.93
C ILE A 166 17.47 -0.58 -14.80
N ASP A 167 17.35 0.65 -15.30
CA ASP A 167 18.39 1.35 -16.05
C ASP A 167 18.41 2.82 -15.63
N ASN A 168 19.57 3.39 -15.31
CA ASN A 168 19.71 4.82 -14.95
C ASN A 168 18.66 5.36 -13.94
N ASN A 169 18.44 4.66 -12.82
CA ASN A 169 17.44 5.00 -11.77
C ASN A 169 15.97 4.99 -12.23
N LYS A 170 15.69 4.38 -13.38
CA LYS A 170 14.35 4.10 -13.89
C LYS A 170 14.05 2.63 -13.73
N GLY A 171 12.88 2.29 -13.22
CA GLY A 171 12.42 0.90 -13.09
C GLY A 171 11.01 0.74 -13.64
N PRO A 172 10.59 -0.50 -13.96
CA PRO A 172 9.26 -0.78 -14.50
C PRO A 172 8.19 -0.25 -13.55
N ASP A 173 7.21 0.48 -14.08
CA ASP A 173 6.11 0.98 -13.28
C ASP A 173 5.32 -0.18 -12.66
N THR A 174 4.97 -0.04 -11.38
CA THR A 174 4.27 -1.11 -10.66
C THR A 174 2.87 -1.34 -11.22
N SER A 175 2.17 -0.29 -11.65
CA SER A 175 0.86 -0.42 -12.28
C SER A 175 0.97 -1.07 -13.66
N GLU A 176 2.00 -0.74 -14.44
CA GLU A 176 2.30 -1.39 -15.72
C GLU A 176 2.50 -2.89 -15.54
N ARG A 177 3.35 -3.31 -14.59
CA ARG A 177 3.58 -4.72 -14.27
C ARG A 177 2.33 -5.43 -13.76
N LEU A 178 1.52 -4.78 -12.92
CA LEU A 178 0.31 -5.38 -12.35
C LEU A 178 -0.75 -5.66 -13.41
N PHE A 179 -0.89 -4.78 -14.41
CA PHE A 179 -2.00 -4.80 -15.36
C PHE A 179 -1.59 -5.00 -16.82
N ASN A 180 -0.31 -5.31 -17.08
CA ASN A 180 0.23 -5.63 -18.40
C ASN A 180 0.03 -4.52 -19.44
N ASN A 181 0.12 -3.25 -19.03
CA ASN A 181 -0.18 -2.14 -19.94
C ASN A 181 0.94 -1.85 -20.98
N ASP A 182 2.10 -2.52 -20.90
CA ASP A 182 3.23 -2.31 -21.82
C ASP A 182 3.54 -3.50 -22.74
N PHE A 183 2.63 -4.45 -22.89
CA PHE A 183 2.86 -5.61 -23.76
C PHE A 183 2.32 -5.43 -25.19
N PHE A 184 1.93 -4.21 -25.59
CA PHE A 184 1.60 -3.86 -26.97
C PHE A 184 2.53 -2.75 -27.47
N ASN A 185 3.75 -3.15 -27.83
CA ASN A 185 4.59 -2.57 -28.88
C ASN A 185 5.58 -3.64 -29.34
#